data_AF-A0A1Y2EQQ3-F1
#
_entry.id   AF-A0A1Y2EQQ3-F1
#
_cell.length_a   1.000
_cell.length_b   1.000
_cell.length_c   1.000
_cell.angle_alpha   90.00
_cell.angle_beta   90.00
_cell.angle_gamma   90.00
#
_symmetry.space_group_name_H-M   'P 1'
#
loop_
_entity.id
_entity.type
_entity.pdbx_description
1 polymer ?
#
loop_
_entity_poly.entity_id
_entity_poly.type
_entity_poly.pdbx_seq_one_letter_code
_entity_poly.pdbx_strand_id
1 'polypeptide(L)'
;MREDSKGRTVSKRKIRELVEGVDPEERLSDDVEDLLLEIADEFIDSITRFACQLAKHRKSDRLEVKDLALHLERSYSIRIPGFQAEETRQSQSRRLNVPPGHAGRLAAVREAGKRR
;
A
#
# COMPACT_ATOMS: atom_id res chain seq x y z
N MET A 1 19.15 27.11 -19.01
CA MET A 1 20.41 26.36 -18.82
C MET A 1 20.25 25.56 -17.53
N ARG A 2 20.14 24.22 -17.66
CA ARG A 2 19.95 23.17 -16.63
C ARG A 2 18.52 23.00 -16.08
N GLU A 3 17.69 22.24 -16.80
CA GLU A 3 16.42 21.67 -16.28
C GLU A 3 16.53 20.16 -15.92
N ASP A 4 17.70 19.55 -16.11
CA ASP A 4 17.88 18.11 -15.91
C ASP A 4 18.53 17.83 -14.55
N SER A 5 17.76 17.83 -13.45
CA SER A 5 18.05 17.15 -12.15
C SER A 5 17.06 17.55 -11.02
N LYS A 6 15.76 17.66 -11.28
CA LYS A 6 14.79 17.82 -10.17
C LYS A 6 14.70 16.51 -9.37
N GLY A 7 15.56 16.34 -8.36
CA GLY A 7 15.30 15.50 -7.18
C GLY A 7 14.86 14.04 -7.39
N ARG A 8 15.10 13.44 -8.57
CA ARG A 8 14.62 12.10 -8.89
C ARG A 8 15.28 11.06 -8.00
N THR A 9 14.47 10.37 -7.21
CA THR A 9 14.91 9.36 -6.26
C THR A 9 15.39 8.07 -6.93
N VAL A 10 14.96 7.83 -8.18
CA VAL A 10 15.29 6.63 -8.95
C VAL A 10 15.97 7.01 -10.27
N SER A 11 17.00 6.26 -10.64
CA SER A 11 17.72 6.43 -11.91
C SER A 11 17.33 5.36 -12.93
N LYS A 12 17.47 5.65 -14.23
CA LYS A 12 17.27 4.68 -15.33
C LYS A 12 18.06 3.38 -15.09
N ARG A 13 19.29 3.51 -14.57
CA ARG A 13 20.14 2.36 -14.22
C ARG A 13 19.46 1.41 -13.24
N LYS A 14 18.75 1.92 -12.23
CA LYS A 14 18.07 1.09 -11.23
C LYS A 14 16.84 0.37 -11.80
N ILE A 15 16.15 1.01 -12.75
CA ILE A 15 15.05 0.36 -13.48
C ILE A 15 15.58 -0.80 -14.32
N ARG A 16 16.69 -0.61 -15.04
CA ARG A 16 17.34 -1.69 -15.81
C ARG A 16 17.77 -2.85 -14.92
N GLU A 17 18.45 -2.56 -13.81
CA GLU A 17 18.83 -3.57 -12.81
C GLU A 17 17.61 -4.34 -12.26
N LEU A 18 16.46 -3.66 -12.12
CA LEU A 18 15.22 -4.30 -11.66
C LEU A 18 14.63 -5.21 -12.74
N VAL A 19 14.57 -4.74 -14.00
CA VAL A 19 14.05 -5.54 -15.12
C VAL A 19 14.90 -6.79 -15.32
N GLU A 20 16.23 -6.67 -15.34
CA GLU A 20 17.13 -7.82 -15.47
C GLU A 20 16.93 -8.85 -14.35
N GLY A 21 16.54 -8.41 -13.15
CA GLY A 21 16.23 -9.29 -12.02
C GLY A 21 14.87 -10.00 -12.12
N VAL A 22 13.95 -9.48 -12.93
CA VAL A 22 12.62 -10.06 -13.17
C VAL A 22 12.66 -10.95 -14.41
N ASP A 23 13.18 -10.42 -15.52
CA ASP A 23 13.40 -11.10 -16.78
C ASP A 23 14.74 -10.65 -17.41
N PRO A 24 15.75 -11.53 -17.50
CA PRO A 24 17.05 -11.18 -18.06
C PRO A 24 17.05 -11.01 -19.59
N GLU A 25 16.03 -11.49 -20.31
CA GLU A 25 15.95 -11.37 -21.77
C GLU A 25 15.25 -10.08 -22.23
N GLU A 26 14.49 -9.43 -21.34
CA GLU A 26 13.72 -8.25 -21.66
C GLU A 26 14.56 -6.96 -21.64
N ARG A 27 14.38 -6.12 -22.66
CA ARG A 27 15.02 -4.80 -22.75
C ARG A 27 13.98 -3.72 -23.01
N LEU A 28 13.93 -2.75 -22.12
CA LEU A 28 13.04 -1.60 -22.25
C LEU A 28 13.60 -0.57 -23.23
N SER A 29 12.70 0.09 -23.96
CA SER A 29 13.05 1.30 -24.72
C SER A 29 13.18 2.50 -23.78
N ASP A 30 13.89 3.53 -24.24
CA ASP A 30 14.15 4.73 -23.43
C ASP A 30 12.85 5.44 -22.98
N ASP A 31 11.86 5.49 -23.87
CA ASP A 31 10.54 6.09 -23.58
C ASP A 31 9.77 5.34 -22.49
N VAL A 32 9.89 4.00 -22.47
CA VAL A 32 9.24 3.16 -21.44
C VAL A 32 9.95 3.31 -20.10
N GLU A 33 11.29 3.41 -20.11
CA GLU A 33 12.04 3.71 -18.89
C GLU A 33 11.63 5.06 -18.30
N ASP A 34 11.45 6.09 -19.12
CA ASP A 34 11.01 7.41 -18.64
C ASP A 34 9.59 7.39 -18.07
N LEU A 35 8.67 6.68 -18.71
CA LEU A 35 7.32 6.47 -18.18
C LEU A 35 7.33 5.75 -16.83
N LEU A 36 8.12 4.68 -16.69
CA LEU A 36 8.24 3.96 -15.42
C LEU A 36 8.81 4.84 -14.31
N LEU A 37 9.71 5.77 -14.65
CA LEU A 37 10.29 6.70 -13.69
C LEU A 37 9.28 7.76 -13.26
N GLU A 38 8.45 8.26 -14.18
CA GLU A 38 7.33 9.14 -13.84
C GLU A 38 6.33 8.47 -12.89
N ILE A 39 5.95 7.22 -13.19
CA ILE A 39 5.08 6.42 -12.32
C ILE A 39 5.71 6.20 -10.95
N ALA A 40 7.02 5.94 -10.89
CA ALA A 40 7.72 5.76 -9.62
C ALA A 40 7.73 7.04 -8.77
N ASP A 41 7.93 8.20 -9.39
CA ASP A 41 7.89 9.49 -8.69
C ASP A 41 6.47 9.79 -8.18
N GLU A 42 5.42 9.55 -8.99
CA GLU A 42 4.03 9.69 -8.55
C GLU A 42 3.68 8.76 -7.39
N PHE A 43 4.14 7.51 -7.46
CA PHE A 43 3.95 6.52 -6.39
C PHE A 43 4.55 6.98 -5.06
N ILE A 44 5.78 7.53 -5.09
CA ILE A 44 6.45 8.04 -3.89
C ILE A 44 5.70 9.24 -3.32
N ASP A 45 5.29 10.19 -4.15
CA ASP A 45 4.55 11.38 -3.69
C ASP A 45 3.20 10.99 -3.08
N SER A 46 2.44 10.12 -3.75
CA SER A 46 1.17 9.61 -3.25
C SER A 46 1.33 8.96 -1.86
N ILE A 47 2.24 7.99 -1.73
CA ILE A 47 2.41 7.26 -0.48
C ILE A 47 2.91 8.15 0.66
N THR A 48 3.90 9.00 0.39
CA THR A 48 4.46 9.89 1.43
C THR A 48 3.42 10.91 1.89
N ARG A 49 2.61 11.45 0.98
CA ARG A 49 1.53 12.38 1.32
C ARG A 49 0.48 11.73 2.22
N PHE A 50 -0.02 10.54 1.86
CA PHE A 50 -1.00 9.82 2.69
C PHE A 50 -0.42 9.38 4.03
N ALA A 51 0.83 8.91 4.06
CA ALA A 51 1.47 8.51 5.30
C ALA A 51 1.69 9.70 6.26
N CYS A 52 2.04 10.88 5.73
CA CYS A 52 2.09 12.11 6.53
C CYS A 52 0.71 12.51 7.08
N GLN A 53 -0.38 12.31 6.32
CA GLN A 53 -1.74 12.52 6.83
C GLN A 53 -2.09 11.54 7.96
N LEU A 54 -1.66 10.27 7.86
CA LEU A 54 -1.85 9.26 8.91
C LEU A 54 -1.06 9.58 10.18
N ALA A 55 0.19 10.03 10.05
CA ALA A 55 0.99 10.49 11.18
C ALA A 55 0.31 11.63 11.94
N LYS A 56 -0.21 12.63 11.20
CA LYS A 56 -1.01 13.72 11.77
C LYS A 56 -2.32 13.23 12.39
N HIS A 57 -3.00 12.27 11.77
CA HIS A 57 -4.26 11.71 12.28
C HIS A 57 -4.10 11.07 13.66
N ARG A 58 -2.95 10.42 13.94
CA ARG A 58 -2.65 9.90 15.28
C ARG A 58 -2.07 10.95 16.25
N LYS A 59 -2.06 12.23 15.87
CA LYS A 59 -1.50 13.35 16.64
C LYS A 59 0.03 13.25 16.85
N SER A 60 0.74 12.72 15.86
CA SER A 60 2.20 12.63 15.87
C SER A 60 2.80 13.58 14.82
N ASP A 61 3.87 14.29 15.21
CA ASP A 61 4.66 15.12 14.30
C ASP A 61 5.80 14.34 13.63
N ARG A 62 5.87 13.02 13.85
CA ARG A 62 6.89 12.14 13.29
C ARG A 62 6.25 11.10 12.38
N LEU A 63 6.73 11.03 11.15
CA LEU A 63 6.40 9.95 10.23
C LEU A 63 7.04 8.65 10.71
N GLU A 64 6.24 7.59 10.85
CA GLU A 64 6.72 6.28 11.24
C GLU A 64 6.41 5.23 10.17
N VAL A 65 7.14 4.12 10.19
CA VAL A 65 6.98 3.03 9.21
C VAL A 65 5.55 2.49 9.17
N LYS A 66 4.83 2.51 10.31
CA LYS A 66 3.44 2.05 10.36
C LYS A 66 2.48 2.89 9.52
N ASP A 67 2.78 4.17 9.30
CA ASP A 67 1.96 5.07 8.48
C ASP A 67 2.05 4.67 7.00
N LEU A 68 3.27 4.38 6.54
CA LEU A 68 3.54 3.90 5.18
C LEU A 68 2.97 2.49 4.99
N ALA A 69 3.23 1.58 5.93
CA ALA A 69 2.81 0.18 5.85
C ALA A 69 1.29 0.05 5.75
N LEU A 70 0.53 0.85 6.52
CA LEU A 70 -0.93 0.83 6.46
C LEU A 70 -1.45 1.28 5.09
N HIS A 71 -0.87 2.34 4.52
CA HIS A 71 -1.32 2.86 3.22
C HIS A 71 -0.97 1.90 2.06
N LEU A 72 0.24 1.32 2.08
CA LEU A 72 0.67 0.30 1.12
C LEU A 72 -0.26 -0.92 1.12
N GLU A 73 -0.63 -1.42 2.31
CA GLU A 73 -1.47 -2.60 2.43
C GLU A 73 -2.92 -2.33 2.00
N ARG A 74 -3.46 -1.13 2.30
CA ARG A 74 -4.87 -0.80 2.00
C ARG A 74 -5.11 -0.32 0.58
N SER A 75 -4.17 0.44 0.00
CA SER A 75 -4.35 1.06 -1.32
C SER A 75 -3.69 0.27 -2.44
N TYR A 76 -2.54 -0.35 -2.18
CA TYR A 76 -1.75 -1.05 -3.20
C TYR A 76 -1.74 -2.57 -3.02
N SER A 77 -2.34 -3.09 -1.93
CA SER A 77 -2.25 -4.51 -1.54
C SER A 77 -0.80 -5.01 -1.40
N ILE A 78 0.14 -4.10 -1.12
CA ILE A 78 1.55 -4.41 -0.93
C ILE A 78 1.78 -4.63 0.57
N ARG A 79 2.25 -5.81 0.92
CA ARG A 79 2.62 -6.16 2.31
C ARG A 79 4.12 -6.37 2.40
N ILE A 80 4.79 -5.59 3.23
CA ILE A 80 6.22 -5.75 3.51
C ILE A 80 6.39 -6.63 4.76
N PRO A 81 6.97 -7.84 4.63
CA PRO A 81 7.27 -8.70 5.78
C PRO A 81 8.23 -8.02 6.75
N GLY A 82 8.05 -8.24 8.06
CA GLY A 82 8.95 -7.70 9.10
C GLY A 82 8.69 -6.24 9.52
N PHE A 83 7.89 -5.47 8.77
CA PHE A 83 7.61 -4.06 9.06
C PHE A 83 6.18 -3.77 9.54
N GLN A 84 5.38 -4.81 9.80
CA GLN A 84 4.04 -4.62 10.34
C GLN A 84 4.10 -4.32 11.84
N ALA A 85 3.47 -3.21 12.25
CA ALA A 85 3.26 -2.90 13.65
C ALA A 85 2.29 -3.92 14.29
N GLU A 86 2.54 -4.27 15.55
CA GLU A 86 1.70 -5.14 16.38
C GLU A 86 0.21 -4.73 16.33
N GLU A 87 -0.07 -3.42 16.35
CA GLU A 87 -1.41 -2.83 16.24
C GLU A 87 -2.13 -3.17 14.92
N THR A 88 -1.40 -3.25 13.81
CA THR A 88 -1.96 -3.59 12.49
C THR A 88 -2.36 -5.06 12.44
N ARG A 89 -1.59 -5.95 13.07
CA ARG A 89 -1.93 -7.39 13.19
C ARG A 89 -3.17 -7.60 14.05
N GLN A 90 -3.29 -6.88 15.18
CA GLN A 90 -4.45 -6.96 16.06
C GLN A 90 -5.73 -6.44 15.39
N SER A 91 -5.63 -5.39 14.56
CA SER A 91 -6.77 -4.88 13.81
C SER A 91 -7.24 -5.82 12.69
N GLN A 92 -6.35 -6.62 12.10
CA GLN A 92 -6.71 -7.70 11.17
C GLN A 92 -7.39 -8.89 11.87
N SER A 93 -7.00 -9.16 13.12
CA SER A 93 -7.61 -10.23 13.93
C SER A 93 -8.89 -9.78 14.66
N ARG A 94 -9.44 -8.59 14.36
CA ARG A 94 -10.72 -8.17 14.95
C ARG A 94 -11.82 -9.09 14.46
N ARG A 95 -12.21 -10.03 15.33
CA ARG A 95 -13.49 -10.72 15.22
C ARG A 95 -14.57 -9.65 15.15
N LEU A 96 -15.44 -9.74 14.14
CA LEU A 96 -16.61 -8.89 14.04
C LEU A 96 -17.42 -9.09 15.33
N ASN A 97 -17.44 -8.08 16.19
CA ASN A 97 -18.30 -8.10 17.36
C ASN A 97 -19.72 -7.86 16.85
N VAL A 98 -20.42 -8.93 16.50
CA VAL A 98 -21.78 -8.90 16.00
C VAL A 98 -22.69 -8.52 17.18
N PRO A 99 -23.35 -7.34 17.15
CA PRO A 99 -24.25 -6.97 18.22
C PRO A 99 -25.37 -8.01 18.35
N PRO A 100 -25.92 -8.27 19.56
CA PRO A 100 -26.94 -9.30 19.77
C PRO A 100 -28.14 -9.19 18.82
N GLY A 101 -28.57 -7.96 18.49
CA GLY A 101 -29.64 -7.72 17.53
C GLY A 101 -29.27 -8.02 16.06
N HIS A 102 -28.00 -7.97 15.69
CA HIS A 102 -27.53 -8.44 14.38
C HIS A 102 -27.38 -9.96 14.36
N ALA A 103 -26.91 -10.58 15.46
CA ALA A 103 -26.82 -12.03 15.60
C ALA A 103 -28.18 -12.70 15.48
N GLY A 104 -29.21 -12.15 16.13
CA GLY A 104 -30.58 -12.66 16.03
C GLY A 104 -31.14 -12.58 14.61
N ARG A 105 -30.86 -11.49 13.89
CA ARG A 105 -31.24 -11.34 12.47
C ARG A 105 -30.52 -12.34 11.57
N LEU A 106 -29.22 -12.55 11.76
CA LEU A 106 -28.45 -13.56 11.02
C LEU A 106 -28.97 -14.99 11.27
N ALA A 107 -29.33 -15.31 12.51
CA ALA A 107 -29.91 -16.61 12.86
C ALA A 107 -31.28 -16.82 12.17
N ALA A 108 -32.13 -15.80 12.17
CA ALA A 108 -33.43 -15.85 11.50
C ALA A 108 -33.31 -16.04 9.98
N VAL A 109 -32.37 -15.34 9.32
CA VAL A 109 -32.08 -15.53 7.88
C VAL A 109 -31.58 -16.95 7.59
N ARG A 110 -30.68 -17.47 8.43
CA ARG A 110 -30.14 -18.84 8.28
C ARG A 110 -31.22 -19.91 8.44
N GLU A 111 -32.12 -19.73 9.41
CA GLU A 111 -33.23 -20.64 9.66
C GLU A 111 -34.27 -20.60 8.53
N ALA A 112 -34.59 -19.40 8.02
CA ALA A 112 -35.49 -19.23 6.89
C ALA A 112 -34.94 -19.88 5.60
N GLY A 113 -33.61 -19.79 5.38
CA GLY A 113 -32.95 -20.43 4.23
C GLY A 113 -32.91 -21.96 4.31
N LYS A 114 -33.04 -22.55 5.49
CA LYS A 114 -33.05 -24.01 5.71
C LYS A 114 -34.42 -24.65 5.46
N ARG A 115 -35.48 -23.83 5.34
CA ARG A 115 -36.88 -24.24 5.14
C ARG A 115 -37.35 -24.15 3.68
N ARG A 116 -36.43 -23.83 2.77
CA ARG A 116 -36.60 -23.91 1.31
C ARG A 116 -35.83 -25.11 0.78
#